data_AF-A0A9D8JV50-F1
#
_entry.id   AF-A0A9D8JV50-F1
#
_cell.length_a   1.000
_cell.length_b   1.000
_cell.length_c   1.000
_cell.angle_alpha   90.00
_cell.angle_beta   90.00
_cell.angle_gamma   90.00
#
_symmetry.space_group_name_H-M   'P 1'
#
loop_
_entity.id
_entity.type
_entity.pdbx_description
1 polymer ?
#
loop_
_entity_poly.entity_id
_entity_poly.type
_entity_poly.pdbx_seq_one_letter_code
_entity_poly.pdbx_strand_id
1 'polypeptide(L)'
;MNIIGAIVAGLVGTVAISMLMAMAPLMGMPKMAIWEMLGTMFSKEGNVSLGWIIHFMMGVIFAIIYAALWAAGIGSATLLGHLLKQKEHPFY
;
A
#
# COMPACT_ATOMS: atom_id res chain seq x y z
N MET A 1 -3.03 4.39 -17.55
CA MET A 1 -3.28 3.72 -16.24
C MET A 1 -4.71 3.21 -16.22
N ASN A 2 -4.96 1.99 -15.73
CA ASN A 2 -6.31 1.44 -15.54
C ASN A 2 -6.76 1.68 -14.08
N ILE A 3 -7.68 2.63 -13.87
CA ILE A 3 -8.15 3.02 -12.53
C ILE A 3 -8.94 1.90 -11.86
N ILE A 4 -9.84 1.22 -12.59
CA ILE A 4 -10.63 0.11 -12.04
C ILE A 4 -9.70 -1.01 -11.59
N GLY A 5 -8.68 -1.32 -12.41
CA GLY A 5 -7.65 -2.30 -12.06
C GLY A 5 -6.90 -1.92 -10.77
N ALA A 6 -6.54 -0.64 -10.60
CA ALA A 6 -5.87 -0.17 -9.39
C ALA A 6 -6.75 -0.26 -8.14
N ILE A 7 -8.05 0.07 -8.25
CA ILE A 7 -9.00 -0.07 -7.13
C ILE A 7 -9.13 -1.53 -6.72
N VAL A 8 -9.35 -2.44 -7.68
CA VAL A 8 -9.46 -3.88 -7.41
C VAL A 8 -8.17 -4.42 -6.79
N ALA A 9 -7.02 -4.03 -7.32
CA ALA A 9 -5.72 -4.42 -6.77
C ALA A 9 -5.53 -3.93 -5.32
N GLY A 10 -5.92 -2.69 -5.02
CA GLY A 10 -5.87 -2.13 -3.66
C GLY A 10 -6.76 -2.89 -2.68
N LEU A 11 -8.00 -3.21 -3.07
CA LEU A 11 -8.91 -4.01 -2.24
C LEU A 11 -8.35 -5.42 -2.01
N VAL A 12 -7.94 -6.13 -3.07
CA VAL A 12 -7.39 -7.49 -2.96
C VAL A 12 -6.13 -7.52 -2.11
N GLY A 13 -5.21 -6.58 -2.34
CA GLY A 13 -3.98 -6.46 -1.56
C GLY A 13 -4.27 -6.18 -0.07
N THR A 14 -5.29 -5.37 0.22
CA THR A 14 -5.74 -5.10 1.60
C THR A 14 -6.28 -6.36 2.27
N VAL A 15 -7.11 -7.15 1.58
CA VAL A 15 -7.60 -8.43 2.10
C VAL A 15 -6.43 -9.39 2.36
N ALA A 16 -5.49 -9.49 1.42
CA ALA A 16 -4.33 -10.36 1.54
C ALA A 16 -3.47 -10.03 2.78
N ILE A 17 -3.10 -8.76 2.95
CA ILE A 17 -2.32 -8.34 4.12
C ILE A 17 -3.13 -8.46 5.42
N SER A 18 -4.45 -8.23 5.36
CA SER A 18 -5.33 -8.40 6.53
C SER A 18 -5.38 -9.85 7.01
N MET A 19 -5.46 -10.81 6.09
CA MET A 19 -5.37 -12.23 6.41
C MET A 19 -4.03 -12.57 7.07
N LEU A 20 -2.92 -12.08 6.50
CA LEU A 20 -1.60 -12.27 7.09
C LEU A 20 -1.51 -11.70 8.51
N MET A 21 -2.01 -10.48 8.73
CA MET A 21 -2.03 -9.84 10.04
C MET A 21 -2.92 -10.58 11.05
N ALA A 22 -4.06 -11.11 10.59
CA ALA A 22 -4.95 -11.91 11.43
C ALA A 22 -4.32 -13.24 11.85
N MET A 23 -3.42 -13.80 11.03
CA MET A 23 -2.67 -15.01 11.36
C MET A 23 -1.46 -14.76 12.25
N ALA A 24 -0.96 -13.52 12.36
CA ALA A 24 0.25 -13.21 13.12
C ALA A 24 0.22 -13.66 14.59
N PRO A 25 -0.88 -13.51 15.35
CA PRO A 25 -0.97 -14.02 16.72
C PRO A 25 -0.79 -15.53 16.85
N LEU A 26 -1.21 -16.29 15.83
CA LEU A 26 -1.07 -17.75 15.81
C LEU A 26 0.41 -18.19 15.68
N MET A 27 1.28 -17.27 15.28
CA MET A 27 2.73 -17.47 15.17
C MET A 27 3.49 -16.92 16.38
N GLY A 28 2.81 -16.57 17.48
CA GLY A 28 3.42 -16.03 18.70
C GLY A 28 3.80 -14.54 18.62
N MET A 29 3.42 -13.85 17.53
CA MET A 29 3.58 -12.40 17.44
C MET A 29 2.44 -11.66 18.17
N PRO A 30 2.66 -10.42 18.65
CA PRO A 30 1.58 -9.60 19.17
C PRO A 30 0.49 -9.35 18.11
N LYS A 31 -0.71 -8.98 18.55
CA LYS A 31 -1.81 -8.62 17.63
C LYS A 31 -1.43 -7.40 16.79
N MET A 32 -1.38 -7.58 15.47
CA MET A 32 -1.00 -6.54 14.49
C MET A 32 -2.18 -6.08 13.62
N ALA A 33 -3.40 -6.14 14.14
CA ALA A 33 -4.61 -5.75 13.42
C ALA A 33 -4.66 -4.22 13.20
N ILE A 34 -4.18 -3.74 12.04
CA ILE A 34 -4.12 -2.30 11.72
C ILE A 34 -5.50 -1.64 11.79
N TRP A 35 -6.57 -2.33 11.38
CA TRP A 35 -7.94 -1.80 11.45
C TRP A 35 -8.40 -1.52 12.88
N GLU A 36 -7.99 -2.31 13.86
CA GLU A 36 -8.34 -2.03 15.27
C GLU A 36 -7.56 -0.84 15.80
N MET A 37 -6.26 -0.75 15.48
CA MET A 37 -5.42 0.39 15.82
C MET A 37 -5.96 1.69 15.22
N LEU A 38 -6.41 1.68 13.95
CA LEU A 38 -7.02 2.85 13.34
C LEU A 38 -8.35 3.20 14.03
N GLY A 39 -9.13 2.20 14.45
CA GLY A 39 -10.38 2.41 15.16
C GLY A 39 -10.24 3.14 16.49
N THR A 40 -9.13 2.95 17.22
CA THR A 40 -8.87 3.66 18.50
C THR A 40 -8.60 5.15 18.31
N MET A 41 -8.26 5.59 17.11
CA MET A 41 -8.03 7.02 16.83
C MET A 41 -9.32 7.85 16.78
N PHE A 42 -10.49 7.22 16.66
CA PHE A 42 -11.77 7.92 16.43
C PHE A 42 -12.71 7.91 17.64
N SER A 43 -12.44 7.09 18.66
CA SER A 43 -13.22 7.07 19.90
C SER A 43 -12.42 6.43 21.02
N LYS A 44 -12.73 6.78 22.28
CA LYS A 44 -12.07 6.20 23.46
C LYS A 44 -12.24 4.68 23.56
N GLU A 45 -13.39 4.16 23.13
CA GLU A 45 -13.71 2.72 23.16
C GLU A 45 -13.20 1.98 21.93
N GLY A 46 -12.73 2.71 20.91
CA GLY A 46 -12.34 2.17 19.61
C GLY A 46 -13.54 1.91 18.70
N ASN A 47 -13.48 2.45 17.48
CA ASN A 47 -14.47 2.19 16.44
C ASN A 47 -13.87 1.27 15.36
N VAL A 48 -13.98 -0.04 15.58
CA VAL A 48 -13.40 -1.07 14.70
C VAL A 48 -13.98 -0.98 13.29
N SER A 49 -15.28 -0.71 13.14
CA SER A 49 -15.92 -0.57 11.83
C SER A 49 -15.32 0.59 11.03
N LEU A 50 -15.10 1.74 11.67
CA LEU A 50 -14.47 2.88 11.02
C LEU A 50 -13.00 2.62 10.69
N GLY A 51 -12.29 1.90 11.57
CA GLY A 51 -10.92 1.47 11.32
C GLY A 51 -10.80 0.56 10.10
N TRP A 52 -11.75 -0.36 9.88
CA TRP A 52 -11.83 -1.15 8.65
C TRP A 52 -12.08 -0.29 7.40
N ILE A 53 -13.03 0.63 7.46
CA ILE A 53 -13.33 1.55 6.35
C ILE A 53 -12.05 2.28 5.93
N ILE A 54 -11.31 2.82 6.89
CA ILE A 54 -10.07 3.54 6.63
C ILE A 54 -8.98 2.60 6.11
N HIS A 55 -8.85 1.40 6.66
CA HIS A 55 -7.87 0.43 6.19
C HIS A 55 -8.06 0.09 4.70
N PHE A 56 -9.30 -0.19 4.29
CA PHE A 56 -9.65 -0.45 2.89
C PHE A 56 -9.52 0.78 2.00
N MET A 57 -9.95 1.95 2.48
CA MET A 57 -9.79 3.21 1.77
C MET A 57 -8.30 3.50 1.49
N MET A 58 -7.43 3.34 2.49
CA MET A 58 -6.00 3.56 2.34
C MET A 58 -5.35 2.56 1.39
N GLY A 59 -5.77 1.29 1.41
CA GLY A 59 -5.31 0.30 0.44
C GLY A 59 -5.61 0.69 -1.01
N VAL A 60 -6.81 1.21 -1.27
CA VAL A 60 -7.18 1.75 -2.59
C VAL A 60 -6.36 2.99 -2.95
N ILE A 61 -6.22 3.94 -2.01
CA ILE A 61 -5.43 5.16 -2.21
C ILE A 61 -3.98 4.82 -2.56
N PHE A 62 -3.34 3.92 -1.80
CA PHE A 62 -1.96 3.51 -2.06
C PHE A 62 -1.80 2.81 -3.40
N ALA A 63 -2.75 1.95 -3.79
CA ALA A 63 -2.72 1.30 -5.10
C ALA A 63 -2.85 2.30 -6.25
N ILE A 64 -3.73 3.30 -6.13
CA ILE A 64 -3.87 4.37 -7.13
C ILE A 64 -2.60 5.22 -7.21
N ILE A 65 -2.05 5.65 -6.06
CA ILE A 65 -0.80 6.42 -6.02
C ILE A 65 0.33 5.64 -6.68
N TYR A 66 0.49 4.35 -6.33
CA TYR A 66 1.51 3.50 -6.93
C TYR A 66 1.34 3.39 -8.45
N ALA A 67 0.12 3.11 -8.92
CA ALA A 67 -0.17 3.00 -10.35
C ALA A 67 0.08 4.33 -11.10
N ALA A 68 -0.18 5.47 -10.45
CA ALA A 68 0.07 6.79 -11.02
C ALA A 68 1.57 7.10 -11.11
N LEU A 69 2.34 6.84 -10.05
CA LEU A 69 3.80 6.98 -10.04
C LEU A 69 4.43 6.11 -11.13
N TRP A 70 3.99 4.86 -11.24
CA TRP A 70 4.47 3.94 -12.27
C TRP A 70 4.15 4.45 -13.68
N ALA A 71 2.94 4.95 -13.91
CA ALA A 71 2.53 5.53 -15.19
C ALA A 71 3.33 6.81 -15.54
N ALA A 72 3.78 7.55 -14.53
CA ALA A 72 4.67 8.70 -14.70
C ALA A 72 6.14 8.32 -14.92
N GLY A 73 6.47 7.02 -14.99
CA GLY A 73 7.83 6.51 -15.18
C GLY A 73 8.66 6.46 -13.88
N ILE A 74 8.09 6.90 -12.76
CA ILE A 74 8.72 6.87 -11.44
C ILE A 74 8.62 5.44 -10.91
N GLY A 75 9.78 4.79 -10.74
CA GLY A 75 9.86 3.38 -10.34
C GLY A 75 10.06 2.41 -11.53
N SER A 76 10.09 2.90 -12.76
CA SER A 76 10.51 2.09 -13.91
C SER A 76 12.03 1.81 -13.84
N ALA A 77 12.44 0.56 -14.09
CA ALA A 77 13.86 0.19 -14.21
C ALA A 77 14.59 1.03 -15.29
N THR A 78 13.83 1.59 -16.23
CA THR A 78 14.30 2.49 -17.28
C THR A 78 14.87 3.81 -16.72
N LEU A 79 14.29 4.39 -15.67
CA LEU A 79 14.80 5.64 -15.08
C LEU A 79 16.16 5.42 -14.39
N LEU A 80 16.29 4.35 -13.58
CA LEU A 80 17.56 3.97 -12.97
C LEU A 80 18.61 3.63 -14.04
N GLY A 81 18.21 2.88 -15.08
CA GLY A 81 19.07 2.57 -16.22
C GLY A 81 19.52 3.82 -17.00
N HIS A 82 18.64 4.80 -17.19
CA HIS A 82 18.98 6.07 -17.85
C HIS A 82 19.95 6.91 -17.01
N LEU A 83 19.71 7.01 -15.70
CA LEU A 83 20.58 7.75 -14.77
C LEU A 83 21.97 7.09 -14.63
N LEU A 84 22.03 5.76 -14.61
CA LEU A 84 23.30 5.04 -14.58
C LEU A 84 24.06 5.22 -15.90
N LYS A 85 23.37 5.08 -17.05
CA LYS A 85 23.97 5.25 -18.37
C LYS A 85 24.44 6.69 -18.65
N GLN A 86 23.74 7.70 -18.12
CA GLN A 86 24.14 9.11 -18.18
C GLN A 86 25.42 9.38 -17.36
N LYS A 87 25.65 8.61 -16.29
CA LYS A 87 26.86 8.73 -15.45
C LYS A 87 28.10 8.13 -16.11
N GLU A 88 27.92 7.15 -17.01
CA GLU A 88 29.01 6.50 -17.75
C GLU A 88 29.51 7.31 -18.97
N HIS A 89 28.76 8.33 -19.41
CA HIS A 89 29.15 9.23 -20.50
C HIS A 89 28.96 10.71 -20.12
N PRO A 90 29.83 11.28 -19.26
CA PRO A 90 29.62 12.62 -18.72
C PRO A 90 29.91 13.78 -19.69
N PHE A 91 30.65 13.57 -20.78
CA PHE A 91 31.02 14.63 -21.72
C PHE A 91 31.28 14.08 -23.14
N TYR A 92 30.24 14.01 -23.96
CA TYR A 92 30.26 14.21 -25.43
C TYR A 92 28.91 14.80 -25.85
#